data_AF-A0A410G3L1-F1
#
_entry.id   AF-A0A410G3L1-F1
#
_cell.length_a   1.000
_cell.length_b   1.000
_cell.length_c   1.000
_cell.angle_alpha   90.00
_cell.angle_beta   90.00
_cell.angle_gamma   90.00
#
_symmetry.space_group_name_H-M   'P 1'
#
loop_
_entity.id
_entity.type
_entity.pdbx_description
1 polymer ?
#
loop_
_entity_poly.entity_id
_entity_poly.type
_entity_poly.pdbx_seq_one_letter_code
_entity_poly.pdbx_strand_id
1 'polypeptide(L)'
;MGEKKRREEVEKPEFIFHAKNYKFMLIGIAFIALGFILMAGGGSDDPNVFNPEIYSWRRIRLAPALVLIGFAIEVYAILLNPSPKEEN
;
A
#
# COMPACT_ATOMS: atom_id res chain seq x y z
N MET A 1 9.78 -3.35 52.98
CA MET A 1 8.65 -3.93 52.23
C MET A 1 7.88 -2.76 51.62
N GLY A 2 7.88 -2.56 50.29
CA GLY A 2 7.08 -1.48 49.68
C GLY A 2 7.42 -1.03 48.26
N GLU A 3 8.70 -0.93 47.88
CA GLU A 3 9.04 -0.06 46.72
C GLU A 3 9.41 -0.78 45.40
N LYS A 4 9.43 -2.12 45.36
CA LYS A 4 9.88 -2.86 44.16
C LYS A 4 8.78 -3.30 43.18
N LYS A 5 7.51 -2.97 43.44
CA LYS A 5 6.37 -3.43 42.61
C LYS A 5 5.75 -2.33 41.73
N ARG A 6 6.57 -1.35 41.31
CA ARG A 6 6.17 -0.29 40.38
C ARG A 6 7.18 -0.17 39.24
N ARG A 7 7.36 -1.24 38.48
CA ARG A 7 7.98 -1.14 37.16
C ARG A 7 7.22 -2.05 36.22
N GLU A 8 6.72 -1.42 35.16
CA GLU A 8 6.56 -2.02 33.84
C GLU A 8 5.35 -2.94 33.70
N GLU A 9 4.15 -2.40 33.92
CA GLU A 9 3.11 -2.59 32.91
C GLU A 9 3.51 -1.72 31.71
N VAL A 10 4.52 -2.18 30.97
CA VAL A 10 4.83 -1.64 29.64
C VAL A 10 3.62 -2.03 28.83
N GLU A 11 2.74 -1.06 28.55
CA GLU A 11 1.70 -1.20 27.54
C GLU A 11 2.37 -1.83 26.32
N LYS A 12 2.09 -3.12 26.11
CA LYS A 12 2.62 -3.82 24.95
C LYS A 12 2.04 -3.06 23.76
N PRO A 13 2.86 -2.58 22.82
CA PRO A 13 2.33 -1.89 21.66
C PRO A 13 1.34 -2.85 20.98
N GLU A 14 0.06 -2.53 21.10
CA GLU A 14 -0.99 -3.29 20.46
C GLU A 14 -0.89 -2.93 18.99
N PHE A 15 -0.21 -3.78 18.24
CA PHE A 15 -0.06 -3.57 16.80
C PHE A 15 -1.44 -3.69 16.17
N ILE A 16 -1.95 -2.57 15.66
CA ILE A 16 -3.25 -2.47 14.95
C ILE A 16 -3.33 -3.48 13.79
N PHE A 17 -2.17 -3.83 13.21
CA PHE A 17 -2.06 -4.77 12.10
C PHE A 17 -1.16 -5.95 12.44
N HIS A 18 -1.59 -7.15 12.08
CA HIS A 18 -0.76 -8.35 12.19
C HIS A 18 0.32 -8.40 11.10
N ALA A 19 1.41 -9.15 11.34
CA ALA A 19 2.52 -9.30 10.39
C ALA A 19 2.09 -9.75 8.98
N LYS A 20 0.97 -10.48 8.86
CA LYS A 20 0.39 -10.88 7.58
C LYS A 20 -0.14 -9.67 6.79
N ASN A 21 -0.80 -8.73 7.44
CA ASN A 21 -1.34 -7.52 6.82
C ASN A 21 -0.22 -6.67 6.23
N TYR A 22 0.86 -6.46 6.98
CA TYR A 22 2.02 -5.70 6.50
C TYR A 22 2.64 -6.30 5.23
N LYS A 23 2.62 -7.63 5.06
CA LYS A 23 3.06 -8.27 3.81
C LYS A 23 2.15 -7.91 2.64
N PHE A 24 0.82 -7.92 2.84
CA PHE A 24 -0.13 -7.55 1.79
C PHE A 24 -0.07 -6.05 1.46
N MET A 25 0.15 -5.18 2.44
CA MET A 25 0.39 -3.75 2.20
C MET A 25 1.66 -3.52 1.37
N LEU A 26 2.77 -4.22 1.69
CA LEU A 26 3.98 -4.11 0.86
C LEU A 26 3.74 -4.50 -0.60
N ILE A 27 2.90 -5.53 -0.83
CA ILE A 27 2.50 -5.93 -2.17
C ILE A 27 1.62 -4.84 -2.82
N GLY A 28 0.62 -4.30 -2.11
CA GLY A 28 -0.24 -3.23 -2.61
C GLY A 28 0.55 -2.00 -3.06
N ILE A 29 1.45 -1.51 -2.20
CA ILE A 29 2.38 -0.42 -2.49
C ILE A 29 3.22 -0.72 -3.74
N ALA A 30 3.75 -1.95 -3.87
CA ALA A 30 4.55 -2.33 -5.03
C ALA A 30 3.74 -2.24 -6.34
N PHE A 31 2.47 -2.67 -6.33
CA PHE A 31 1.56 -2.55 -7.47
C PHE A 31 1.25 -1.09 -7.82
N ILE A 32 1.00 -0.25 -6.82
CA ILE A 32 0.77 1.18 -7.00
C ILE A 32 2.00 1.84 -7.62
N ALA A 33 3.18 1.60 -7.05
CA ALA A 33 4.45 2.13 -7.55
C ALA A 33 4.70 1.70 -9.00
N LEU A 34 4.50 0.41 -9.33
CA LEU A 34 4.61 -0.10 -10.69
C LEU A 34 3.63 0.60 -11.65
N GLY A 35 2.39 0.82 -11.23
CA GLY A 35 1.39 1.55 -12.01
C GLY A 35 1.84 2.97 -12.31
N PHE A 36 2.36 3.71 -11.32
CA PHE A 36 2.91 5.04 -11.53
C PHE A 36 4.17 5.06 -12.40
N ILE A 37 5.07 4.10 -12.25
CA ILE A 37 6.26 3.97 -13.10
C ILE A 37 5.86 3.69 -14.56
N LEU A 38 4.83 2.88 -14.79
CA LEU A 38 4.33 2.62 -16.14
C LEU A 38 3.64 3.83 -16.77
N MET A 39 3.04 4.71 -15.97
CA MET A 39 2.54 6.02 -16.42
C MET A 39 3.67 7.00 -16.70
N ALA A 40 4.79 6.89 -15.98
CA ALA A 40 5.95 7.74 -16.19
C ALA A 40 6.58 7.49 -17.58
N GLY A 41 6.84 8.56 -18.31
CA GLY A 41 7.39 8.55 -19.67
C GLY A 41 6.33 8.70 -20.77
N GLY A 42 6.78 8.97 -21.99
CA GLY A 42 5.93 9.34 -23.12
C GLY A 42 5.74 10.85 -23.28
N GLY A 43 6.37 11.67 -22.44
CA GLY A 43 6.51 13.10 -22.70
C GLY A 43 7.30 13.32 -24.00
N SER A 44 6.87 14.29 -24.81
CA SER A 44 7.67 14.73 -25.96
C SER A 44 8.82 15.60 -25.46
N ASP A 45 10.03 15.38 -25.98
CA ASP A 45 11.18 16.26 -25.72
C ASP A 45 10.98 17.66 -26.33
N ASP A 46 10.12 17.76 -27.36
CA ASP A 46 9.71 19.02 -27.98
C ASP A 46 8.19 19.25 -27.77
N PRO A 47 7.78 20.28 -27.00
CA PRO A 47 6.37 20.55 -26.71
C PRO A 47 5.54 20.93 -27.95
N ASN A 48 6.19 21.20 -29.09
CA ASN A 48 5.52 21.49 -30.37
C ASN A 48 5.28 20.24 -31.22
N VAL A 49 5.86 19.09 -30.84
CA VAL A 49 5.71 17.82 -31.54
C VAL A 49 4.83 16.90 -30.71
N PHE A 50 3.68 16.52 -31.26
CA PHE A 50 2.79 15.58 -30.61
C PHE A 50 3.41 14.16 -30.62
N ASN A 51 3.67 13.60 -29.43
CA ASN A 51 4.16 12.23 -29.30
C ASN A 51 2.98 11.24 -29.13
N PRO A 52 2.67 10.39 -30.13
CA PRO A 52 1.57 9.43 -30.05
C PRO A 52 1.76 8.35 -28.97
N GLU A 53 2.96 8.18 -28.42
CA GLU A 53 3.22 7.23 -27.32
C GLU A 53 2.49 7.57 -26.00
N ILE A 54 2.01 8.81 -25.87
CA ILE A 54 1.15 9.24 -24.77
C ILE A 54 -0.16 8.44 -24.78
N TYR A 55 -0.70 8.13 -25.96
CA TYR A 55 -1.91 7.31 -26.12
C TYR A 55 -1.64 5.80 -26.16
N SER A 56 -0.47 5.36 -25.73
CA SER A 56 -0.21 3.92 -25.63
C SER A 56 -1.23 3.24 -24.71
N TRP A 57 -1.79 2.12 -25.17
CA TRP A 57 -2.75 1.31 -24.39
C TRP A 57 -2.22 0.96 -22.99
N ARG A 58 -0.90 0.78 -22.90
CA ARG A 58 -0.18 0.53 -21.65
C ARG A 58 -0.35 1.68 -20.63
N ARG A 59 -0.20 2.93 -21.06
CA ARG A 59 -0.30 4.10 -20.16
C ARG A 59 -1.74 4.47 -19.81
N ILE A 60 -2.68 4.28 -20.74
CA ILE A 60 -4.08 4.70 -20.54
C ILE A 60 -4.94 3.66 -19.83
N ARG A 61 -4.72 2.36 -20.09
CA ARG A 61 -5.55 1.29 -19.50
C ARG A 61 -4.80 0.44 -18.52
N LEU A 62 -3.64 -0.11 -18.91
CA LEU A 62 -2.92 -1.06 -18.07
C LEU A 62 -2.40 -0.39 -16.79
N ALA A 63 -1.77 0.78 -16.91
CA ALA A 63 -1.15 1.45 -15.78
C ALA A 63 -2.18 1.94 -14.74
N PRO A 64 -3.30 2.60 -15.12
CA PRO A 64 -4.34 2.96 -14.15
C PRO A 64 -5.02 1.74 -13.53
N ALA A 65 -5.23 0.66 -14.29
CA ALA A 65 -5.78 -0.58 -13.75
C ALA A 65 -4.86 -1.19 -12.67
N LEU A 66 -3.54 -1.19 -12.89
CA LEU A 66 -2.56 -1.63 -11.89
C LEU A 66 -2.62 -0.81 -10.60
N VAL A 67 -2.76 0.51 -10.72
CA VAL A 67 -2.92 1.39 -9.54
C VAL A 67 -4.21 1.07 -8.79
N LEU A 68 -5.33 0.89 -9.48
CA LEU A 68 -6.61 0.53 -8.87
C LEU A 68 -6.56 -0.83 -8.17
N ILE A 69 -5.91 -1.81 -8.79
CA ILE A 69 -5.67 -3.13 -8.17
C ILE A 69 -4.81 -2.98 -6.91
N GLY A 70 -3.76 -2.16 -6.97
CA GLY A 70 -2.92 -1.86 -5.81
C GLY A 70 -3.72 -1.26 -4.65
N PHE A 71 -4.61 -0.29 -4.92
CA PHE A 71 -5.52 0.26 -3.90
C PHE A 71 -6.51 -0.78 -3.37
N ALA A 72 -7.04 -1.66 -4.22
CA ALA A 72 -7.91 -2.74 -3.76
C ALA A 72 -7.18 -3.72 -2.82
N ILE A 73 -5.91 -4.01 -3.11
CA ILE A 73 -5.05 -4.83 -2.25
C ILE A 73 -4.80 -4.12 -0.91
N GLU A 74 -4.54 -2.81 -0.90
CA GLU A 74 -4.39 -2.04 0.35
C GLU A 74 -5.65 -2.09 1.21
N VAL A 75 -6.82 -1.84 0.60
CA VAL A 75 -8.10 -1.92 1.30
C VAL A 75 -8.29 -3.32 1.89
N TYR A 76 -8.00 -4.37 1.11
CA TYR A 76 -8.05 -5.74 1.60
C TYR A 76 -7.05 -5.99 2.75
N ALA A 77 -5.82 -5.52 2.63
CA ALA A 77 -4.76 -5.70 3.61
C ALA A 77 -5.07 -5.03 4.96
N ILE A 78 -5.69 -3.85 4.91
CA ILE A 78 -6.12 -3.09 6.09
C ILE A 78 -7.31 -3.79 6.76
N LEU A 79 -8.29 -4.28 5.97
CA LEU A 79 -9.48 -4.95 6.49
C LEU A 79 -9.24 -6.41 6.90
N LEU A 80 -8.11 -7.01 6.51
CA LEU A 80 -7.76 -8.38 6.84
C LEU A 80 -7.52 -8.51 8.35
N ASN A 81 -8.39 -9.22 9.09
CA ASN A 81 -8.37 -9.36 10.56
C ASN A 81 -8.80 -8.10 11.34
N PRO A 82 -10.11 -7.80 11.38
CA PRO A 82 -10.66 -6.80 12.30
C PRO A 82 -10.93 -7.37 13.70
N SER A 83 -10.62 -8.65 13.97
CA SER A 83 -11.09 -9.35 15.17
C SER A 83 -10.33 -8.93 16.44
N PRO A 84 -11.00 -8.30 17.42
CA PRO A 84 -10.58 -8.37 18.80
C PRO A 84 -10.77 -9.82 19.23
N LYS A 85 -9.72 -10.49 19.68
CA LYS A 85 -9.92 -11.69 20.48
C LYS A 85 -10.46 -11.21 21.83
N GLU A 86 -11.78 -11.22 22.01
CA GLU A 86 -12.32 -11.35 23.36
C GLU A 86 -11.86 -12.72 23.88
N GLU A 87 -10.83 -12.67 24.71
CA GLU A 87 -10.32 -13.79 25.48
C GLU A 87 -11.30 -14.04 26.63
N ASN A 88 -11.95 -15.21 26.64
CA ASN A 88 -12.61 -15.76 27.83
C ASN A 88 -11.60 -16.56 28.65
#